data_AF-A0A6C0L9W5-F1
#
_entry.id   AF-A0A6C0L9W5-F1
#
_cell.length_a   1.000
_cell.length_b   1.000
_cell.length_c   1.000
_cell.angle_alpha   90.00
_cell.angle_beta   90.00
_cell.angle_gamma   90.00
#
_symmetry.space_group_name_H-M   'P 1'
#
loop_
_entity.id
_entity.type
_entity.pdbx_description
1 polymer ?
#
loop_
_entity_poly.entity_id
_entity_poly.type
_entity_poly.pdbx_seq_one_letter_code
_entity_poly.pdbx_strand_id
1 'polypeptide(L)'
;MDIIDTEASLGEKIFGDNKAYTIVCINNTCLAFNKITKEDIAKRRGEYYCEHIPKKIEEAMKMFTYSELGITTKKYMKLIPIKYRNNYMNFSNMDREHYLSIYESTIDALGEKINNSIYHENILRQMIKQFKHYIILSNNNNYIWYGLYGNLYKKMMIEHYVFIISKMNYVLKKKDFEGEEHLIGMLQHLFTEELIEIIE
;
A
#
# COMPACT_ATOMS: atom_id res chain seq x y z
N MET A 1 -22.76 16.92 2.42
CA MET A 1 -23.06 17.38 1.05
C MET A 1 -23.20 16.12 0.23
N ASP A 2 -24.43 15.81 -0.15
CA ASP A 2 -24.79 14.53 -0.77
C ASP A 2 -24.30 14.51 -2.22
N ILE A 3 -23.97 13.32 -2.75
CA ILE A 3 -23.49 13.17 -4.14
C ILE A 3 -24.55 13.69 -5.13
N ILE A 4 -25.82 13.53 -4.77
CA ILE A 4 -26.99 13.94 -5.56
C ILE A 4 -27.06 15.48 -5.69
N ASP A 5 -26.81 16.22 -4.61
CA ASP A 5 -26.81 17.69 -4.64
C ASP A 5 -25.64 18.24 -5.47
N THR A 6 -24.52 17.52 -5.47
CA THR A 6 -23.31 17.88 -6.24
C THR A 6 -23.53 17.64 -7.75
N GLU A 7 -24.19 16.55 -8.14
CA GLU A 7 -24.57 16.27 -9.53
C GLU A 7 -25.61 17.28 -10.06
N ALA A 8 -26.62 17.63 -9.27
CA ALA A 8 -27.64 18.61 -9.66
C ALA A 8 -27.03 20.01 -9.91
N SER A 9 -26.12 20.45 -9.03
CA SER A 9 -25.40 21.72 -9.17
C SER A 9 -24.47 21.76 -10.40
N LEU A 10 -23.83 20.63 -10.73
CA LEU A 10 -23.02 20.52 -11.95
C LEU A 10 -23.90 20.60 -13.19
N GLY A 11 -25.05 19.93 -13.17
CA GLY A 11 -26.05 19.97 -14.24
C GLY A 11 -26.54 21.39 -14.53
N GLU A 12 -26.94 22.14 -13.51
CA GLU A 12 -27.36 23.55 -13.70
C GLU A 12 -26.26 24.43 -14.28
N LYS A 13 -25.01 24.28 -13.85
CA LYS A 13 -23.87 25.03 -14.42
C LYS A 13 -23.56 24.65 -15.86
N ILE A 14 -23.72 23.37 -16.20
CA ILE A 14 -23.47 22.83 -17.53
C ILE A 14 -24.58 23.23 -18.52
N PHE A 15 -25.84 23.17 -18.09
CA PHE A 15 -27.00 23.40 -18.97
C PHE A 15 -27.51 24.84 -18.95
N GLY A 16 -27.19 25.64 -17.93
CA GLY A 16 -27.64 27.03 -17.78
C GLY A 16 -26.84 28.05 -18.59
N ASP A 17 -25.53 27.84 -18.80
CA ASP A 17 -24.60 28.81 -19.41
C ASP A 17 -23.95 28.25 -20.69
N ASN A 18 -24.78 27.84 -21.66
CA ASN A 18 -24.32 27.01 -22.77
C ASN A 18 -23.72 27.83 -23.94
N LYS A 19 -22.40 28.05 -23.90
CA LYS A 19 -21.61 28.41 -25.10
C LYS A 19 -21.46 27.17 -25.99
N ALA A 20 -21.47 27.35 -27.32
CA ALA A 20 -21.33 26.24 -28.28
C ALA A 20 -20.12 25.32 -28.01
N TYR A 21 -19.02 25.89 -27.50
CA TYR A 21 -17.84 25.14 -27.09
C TYR A 21 -18.12 24.14 -25.94
N THR A 22 -18.90 24.55 -24.94
CA THR A 22 -19.29 23.70 -23.79
C THR A 22 -20.07 22.48 -24.26
N ILE A 23 -21.02 22.66 -25.17
CA ILE A 23 -21.81 21.56 -25.77
C ILE A 23 -20.90 20.58 -26.53
N VAL A 24 -19.93 21.08 -27.31
CA VAL A 24 -18.98 20.24 -28.04
C VAL A 24 -18.11 19.43 -27.07
N CYS A 25 -17.62 20.04 -25.99
CA CYS A 25 -16.84 19.35 -24.95
C CYS A 25 -17.65 18.24 -24.27
N ILE A 26 -18.92 18.50 -23.95
CA ILE A 26 -19.83 17.51 -23.34
C ILE A 26 -20.08 16.36 -24.32
N ASN A 27 -20.44 16.65 -25.57
CA ASN A 27 -20.66 15.62 -26.59
C ASN A 27 -19.42 14.75 -26.79
N ASN A 28 -18.23 15.34 -26.88
CA ASN A 28 -16.99 14.59 -27.01
C ASN A 28 -16.71 13.72 -25.78
N THR A 29 -17.03 14.21 -24.59
CA THR A 29 -16.91 13.47 -23.33
C THR A 29 -17.88 12.28 -23.28
N CYS A 30 -19.16 12.51 -23.60
CA CYS A 30 -20.17 11.45 -23.69
C CYS A 30 -19.81 10.40 -24.75
N LEU A 31 -19.31 10.82 -25.92
CA LEU A 31 -18.82 9.91 -26.95
C LEU A 31 -17.63 9.08 -26.47
N ALA A 32 -16.73 9.66 -25.68
CA ALA A 32 -15.62 8.92 -25.08
C ALA A 32 -16.12 7.90 -24.06
N PHE A 33 -17.05 8.27 -23.16
CA PHE A 33 -17.66 7.34 -22.21
C PHE A 33 -18.43 6.21 -22.88
N ASN A 34 -19.17 6.50 -23.95
CA ASN A 34 -19.93 5.50 -24.72
C ASN A 34 -19.03 4.47 -25.42
N LYS A 35 -17.75 4.79 -25.65
CA LYS A 35 -16.77 3.85 -26.21
C LYS A 35 -16.15 2.92 -25.16
N ILE A 36 -16.31 3.22 -23.88
CA ILE A 36 -15.76 2.39 -22.80
C ILE A 36 -16.62 1.13 -22.69
N THR A 37 -16.03 -0.02 -22.98
CA THR A 37 -16.71 -1.30 -22.88
C THR A 37 -16.74 -1.81 -21.43
N LYS A 38 -17.62 -2.77 -21.14
CA LYS A 38 -17.60 -3.48 -19.86
C LYS A 38 -16.26 -4.18 -19.61
N GLU A 39 -15.62 -4.65 -20.69
CA GLU A 39 -14.30 -5.29 -20.67
C GLU A 39 -13.20 -4.29 -20.31
N ASP A 40 -13.23 -3.07 -20.87
CA ASP A 40 -12.31 -2.00 -20.50
C ASP A 40 -12.44 -1.64 -19.01
N ILE A 41 -13.67 -1.53 -18.51
CA ILE A 41 -13.94 -1.26 -17.09
C ILE A 41 -13.40 -2.40 -16.22
N ALA A 42 -13.67 -3.66 -16.58
CA ALA A 42 -13.19 -4.82 -15.84
C ALA A 42 -11.66 -4.89 -15.81
N LYS A 43 -11.00 -4.64 -16.96
CA LYS A 43 -9.55 -4.58 -17.08
C LYS A 43 -8.96 -3.47 -16.18
N ARG A 44 -9.49 -2.25 -16.27
CA ARG A 44 -9.02 -1.12 -15.45
C ARG A 44 -9.23 -1.34 -13.96
N ARG A 45 -10.35 -1.96 -13.57
CA ARG A 45 -10.57 -2.36 -12.16
C ARG A 45 -9.56 -3.41 -11.72
N GLY A 46 -9.27 -4.40 -12.57
CA GLY A 46 -8.20 -5.37 -12.34
C GLY A 46 -6.84 -4.71 -12.12
N GLU A 47 -6.41 -3.83 -13.04
CA GLU A 47 -5.15 -3.06 -12.91
C GLU A 47 -5.11 -2.23 -11.62
N TYR A 48 -6.21 -1.58 -11.26
CA TYR A 48 -6.29 -0.78 -10.06
C TYR A 48 -6.12 -1.62 -8.79
N TYR A 49 -6.91 -2.68 -8.63
CA TYR A 49 -6.88 -3.49 -7.42
C TYR A 49 -5.63 -4.38 -7.36
N CYS A 50 -5.23 -5.02 -8.46
CA CYS A 50 -4.13 -5.98 -8.44
C CYS A 50 -2.74 -5.33 -8.51
N GLU A 51 -2.62 -4.07 -8.97
CA GLU A 51 -1.31 -3.41 -9.06
C GLU A 51 -1.23 -2.12 -8.25
N HIS A 52 -2.24 -1.25 -8.34
CA HIS A 52 -2.15 0.08 -7.74
C HIS A 52 -2.40 0.06 -6.23
N ILE A 53 -3.35 -0.75 -5.76
CA ILE A 53 -3.64 -0.88 -4.32
C ILE A 53 -2.43 -1.45 -3.54
N PRO A 54 -1.82 -2.59 -3.94
CA PRO A 54 -0.60 -3.08 -3.30
C PRO A 54 0.55 -2.07 -3.28
N LYS A 55 0.77 -1.35 -4.40
CA LYS A 55 1.79 -0.28 -4.47
C LYS A 55 1.50 0.84 -3.47
N LYS A 56 0.24 1.27 -3.33
CA LYS A 56 -0.14 2.31 -2.37
C LYS A 56 0.06 1.88 -0.92
N ILE A 57 -0.26 0.62 -0.59
CA ILE A 57 0.00 0.06 0.74
C ILE A 57 1.50 0.06 1.02
N GLU A 58 2.30 -0.46 0.09
CA GLU A 58 3.75 -0.50 0.23
C GLU A 58 4.35 0.91 0.37
N GLU A 59 3.85 1.89 -0.38
CA GLU A 59 4.27 3.28 -0.24
C GLU A 59 3.91 3.86 1.13
N ALA A 60 2.71 3.58 1.65
CA ALA A 60 2.31 3.99 2.99
C ALA A 60 3.23 3.37 4.07
N MET A 61 3.53 2.07 3.96
CA MET A 61 4.46 1.37 4.85
C MET A 61 5.89 1.94 4.78
N LYS A 62 6.38 2.29 3.58
CA LYS A 62 7.69 2.94 3.41
C LYS A 62 7.72 4.32 4.05
N MET A 63 6.68 5.12 3.81
CA MET A 63 6.54 6.43 4.45
C MET A 63 6.60 6.29 5.98
N PHE A 64 5.84 5.33 6.53
CA PHE A 64 5.86 4.98 7.94
C PHE A 64 7.24 4.65 8.47
N THR A 65 7.87 3.67 7.83
CA THR A 65 9.19 3.18 8.26
C THR A 65 10.26 4.27 8.19
N TYR A 66 10.26 5.10 7.15
CA TYR A 66 11.24 6.20 7.05
C TYR A 66 11.00 7.29 8.09
N SER A 67 9.75 7.60 8.43
CA SER A 67 9.46 8.55 9.50
C SER A 67 9.90 8.02 10.87
N GLU A 68 9.62 6.75 11.22
CA GLU A 68 10.13 6.15 12.46
C GLU A 68 11.67 6.14 12.52
N LEU A 69 12.33 5.84 11.40
CA LEU A 69 13.79 5.93 11.30
C LEU A 69 14.30 7.37 11.51
N GLY A 70 13.59 8.38 11.01
CA GLY A 70 13.93 9.79 11.20
C GLY A 70 13.76 10.29 12.64
N ILE A 71 12.76 9.77 13.36
CA ILE A 71 12.56 10.01 14.79
C ILE A 71 13.73 9.44 15.60
N THR A 72 14.16 8.22 15.28
CA THR A 72 15.21 7.52 16.03
C THR A 72 16.63 8.01 15.71
N THR A 73 16.91 8.42 14.48
CA THR A 73 18.23 8.93 14.10
C THR A 73 18.20 9.76 12.82
N LYS A 74 18.93 10.89 12.78
CA LYS A 74 19.10 11.72 11.57
C LYS A 74 20.31 11.32 10.70
N LYS A 75 21.07 10.31 11.12
CA LYS A 75 22.34 9.89 10.50
C LYS A 75 22.21 9.50 9.02
N TYR A 76 21.03 9.04 8.62
CA TYR A 76 20.82 8.34 7.36
C TYR A 76 20.13 9.17 6.28
N MET A 77 19.83 10.45 6.55
CA MET A 77 19.10 11.35 5.64
C MET A 77 19.56 11.30 4.18
N LYS A 78 20.88 11.32 3.94
CA LYS A 78 21.46 11.33 2.58
C LYS A 78 21.17 10.05 1.81
N LEU A 79 20.97 8.93 2.51
CA LEU A 79 20.71 7.61 1.95
C LEU A 79 19.22 7.37 1.66
N ILE A 80 18.33 8.23 2.17
CA ILE A 80 16.88 8.10 1.94
C ILE A 80 16.52 8.59 0.53
N PRO A 81 15.66 7.87 -0.21
CA PRO A 81 15.13 8.33 -1.49
C PRO A 81 14.47 9.71 -1.36
N ILE A 82 14.70 10.59 -2.34
CA ILE A 82 14.27 12.00 -2.28
C ILE A 82 12.79 12.13 -1.93
N LYS A 83 11.92 11.28 -2.51
CA LYS A 83 10.47 11.29 -2.25
C LYS A 83 10.06 11.04 -0.79
N TYR A 84 10.93 10.45 0.03
CA TYR A 84 10.66 10.16 1.44
C TYR A 84 11.47 11.04 2.40
N ARG A 85 12.38 11.90 1.90
CA ARG A 85 13.22 12.74 2.76
C ARG A 85 12.41 13.74 3.58
N ASN A 86 11.36 14.31 2.99
CA ASN A 86 10.47 15.21 3.72
C ASN A 86 9.75 14.45 4.85
N ASN A 87 9.36 13.20 4.62
CA ASN A 87 8.74 12.37 5.65
C ASN A 87 9.72 12.02 6.78
N TYR A 88 10.98 11.75 6.42
CA TYR A 88 12.05 11.53 7.39
C TYR A 88 12.37 12.80 8.22
N MET A 89 12.30 13.99 7.61
CA MET A 89 12.67 15.26 8.24
C MET A 89 11.53 15.90 9.04
N ASN A 90 10.35 16.06 8.43
CA ASN A 90 9.23 16.80 8.99
C ASN A 90 8.57 16.06 10.16
N PHE A 91 8.56 14.73 10.13
CA PHE A 91 7.93 13.91 11.16
C PHE A 91 8.86 13.62 12.34
N SER A 92 10.15 13.98 12.26
CA SER A 92 11.05 13.96 13.42
C SER A 92 10.69 15.00 14.51
N ASN A 93 9.75 15.90 14.21
CA ASN A 93 9.27 16.95 15.12
C ASN A 93 7.81 16.76 15.57
N MET A 94 7.13 15.69 15.12
CA MET A 94 5.78 15.33 15.58
C MET A 94 5.86 14.32 16.72
N ASP A 95 4.86 14.32 17.61
CA ASP A 95 4.73 13.32 18.64
C ASP A 95 4.47 11.92 18.04
N ARG A 96 5.07 10.89 18.65
CA ARG A 96 5.05 9.51 18.13
C ARG A 96 3.65 8.91 18.17
N GLU A 97 2.86 9.20 19.19
CA GLU A 97 1.50 8.64 19.33
C GLU A 97 0.56 9.20 18.27
N HIS A 98 0.63 10.51 18.02
CA HIS A 98 -0.13 11.13 16.94
C HIS A 98 0.20 10.53 15.57
N TYR A 99 1.47 10.19 15.34
CA TYR A 99 1.91 9.58 14.09
C TYR A 99 1.39 8.16 13.89
N LEU A 100 1.51 7.33 14.92
CA LEU A 100 0.98 5.97 14.92
C LEU A 100 -0.52 5.98 14.61
N SER A 101 -1.27 6.90 15.22
CA SER A 101 -2.72 7.05 14.98
C SER A 101 -3.06 7.33 13.52
N ILE A 102 -2.33 8.22 12.83
CA ILE A 102 -2.56 8.54 11.41
C ILE A 102 -2.26 7.32 10.52
N TYR A 103 -1.15 6.63 10.81
CA TYR A 103 -0.76 5.44 10.07
C TYR A 103 -1.77 4.30 10.23
N GLU A 104 -2.16 4.00 11.47
CA GLU A 104 -3.15 2.99 11.79
C GLU A 104 -4.49 3.28 11.08
N SER A 105 -4.99 4.51 11.20
CA SER A 105 -6.20 4.96 10.49
C SER A 105 -6.12 4.75 8.98
N THR A 106 -4.97 5.06 8.37
CA THR A 106 -4.74 4.87 6.93
C THR A 106 -4.74 3.40 6.54
N ILE A 107 -4.05 2.56 7.31
CA ILE A 107 -3.93 1.13 7.06
C ILE A 107 -5.25 0.41 7.30
N ASP A 108 -6.01 0.80 8.31
CA ASP A 108 -7.34 0.26 8.62
C ASP A 108 -8.33 0.54 7.49
N ALA A 109 -8.40 1.79 7.03
CA ALA A 109 -9.27 2.16 5.92
C ALA A 109 -8.92 1.38 4.62
N LEU A 110 -7.63 1.10 4.39
CA LEU A 110 -7.19 0.27 3.27
C LEU A 110 -7.58 -1.20 3.45
N GLY A 111 -7.37 -1.76 4.65
CA GLY A 111 -7.75 -3.13 4.98
C GLY A 111 -9.24 -3.39 4.81
N GLU A 112 -10.09 -2.52 5.36
CA GLU A 112 -11.55 -2.63 5.24
C GLU A 112 -12.02 -2.58 3.77
N LYS A 113 -11.45 -1.68 2.97
CA LYS A 113 -11.76 -1.59 1.54
C LYS A 113 -11.37 -2.86 0.78
N ILE A 114 -10.31 -3.53 1.19
CA ILE A 114 -9.79 -4.74 0.55
C ILE A 114 -10.62 -5.97 0.93
N ASN A 115 -10.97 -6.10 2.21
CA ASN A 115 -11.76 -7.23 2.71
C ASN A 115 -13.15 -7.30 2.09
N ASN A 116 -13.72 -6.14 1.74
CA ASN A 116 -15.01 -6.04 1.08
C ASN A 116 -14.93 -6.07 -0.46
N SER A 117 -13.73 -6.30 -1.02
CA SER A 117 -13.51 -6.27 -2.47
C SER A 117 -13.56 -7.67 -3.08
N ILE A 118 -14.19 -7.79 -4.25
CA ILE A 118 -14.12 -9.01 -5.09
C ILE A 118 -12.69 -9.35 -5.54
N TYR A 119 -11.73 -8.43 -5.37
CA TYR A 119 -10.32 -8.61 -5.71
C TYR A 119 -9.45 -9.03 -4.52
N HIS A 120 -10.05 -9.34 -3.36
CA HIS A 120 -9.34 -9.70 -2.13
C HIS A 120 -8.22 -10.73 -2.36
N GLU A 121 -8.52 -11.86 -3.02
CA GLU A 121 -7.53 -12.91 -3.26
C GLU A 121 -6.35 -12.44 -4.13
N ASN A 122 -6.62 -11.61 -5.14
CA ASN A 122 -5.57 -11.10 -6.00
C ASN A 122 -4.65 -10.13 -5.25
N ILE A 123 -5.23 -9.29 -4.39
CA ILE A 123 -4.49 -8.36 -3.54
C ILE A 123 -3.66 -9.15 -2.53
N LEU A 124 -4.25 -10.16 -1.89
CA LEU A 124 -3.58 -11.04 -0.94
C LEU A 124 -2.34 -11.70 -1.56
N ARG A 125 -2.47 -12.25 -2.78
CA ARG A 125 -1.33 -12.83 -3.51
C ARG A 125 -0.20 -11.83 -3.73
N GLN A 126 -0.52 -10.57 -4.02
CA GLN A 126 0.49 -9.52 -4.19
C GLN A 126 1.14 -9.13 -2.86
N MET A 127 0.36 -9.03 -1.78
CA MET A 127 0.91 -8.75 -0.45
C MET A 127 1.83 -9.87 0.03
N ILE A 128 1.45 -11.14 -0.17
CA ILE A 128 2.30 -12.31 0.14
C ILE A 128 3.58 -12.28 -0.71
N LYS A 129 3.48 -11.96 -2.00
CA LYS A 129 4.66 -11.82 -2.87
C LYS A 129 5.61 -10.74 -2.38
N GLN A 130 5.10 -9.58 -1.95
CA GLN A 130 5.91 -8.51 -1.37
C GLN A 130 6.52 -8.93 -0.03
N PHE A 131 5.76 -9.61 0.84
CA PHE A 131 6.26 -10.15 2.09
C PHE A 131 7.47 -11.06 1.87
N LYS A 132 7.36 -12.04 0.97
CA LYS A 132 8.46 -12.94 0.57
C LYS A 132 9.68 -12.18 0.06
N HIS A 133 9.47 -11.15 -0.75
CA HIS A 133 10.55 -10.30 -1.23
C HIS A 133 11.32 -9.64 -0.07
N TYR A 134 10.62 -9.15 0.95
CA TYR A 134 11.27 -8.55 2.12
C TYR A 134 11.93 -9.57 3.06
N ILE A 135 11.51 -10.84 3.08
CA ILE A 135 12.25 -11.94 3.74
C ILE A 135 13.64 -12.09 3.13
N ILE A 136 13.71 -12.14 1.80
CA ILE A 136 14.97 -12.28 1.04
C ILE A 136 15.89 -11.08 1.31
N LEU A 137 15.36 -9.86 1.18
CA LEU A 137 16.12 -8.64 1.42
C LEU A 137 16.64 -8.52 2.86
N SER A 138 15.87 -9.03 3.83
CA SER A 138 16.26 -9.01 5.24
C SER A 138 17.37 -10.02 5.58
N ASN A 139 17.49 -11.12 4.81
CA ASN A 139 18.54 -12.13 4.98
C ASN A 139 19.82 -11.82 4.20
N ASN A 140 19.72 -11.24 2.99
CA ASN A 140 20.87 -10.93 2.14
C ASN A 140 21.55 -9.60 2.54
N ASN A 141 22.37 -9.58 3.60
CA ASN A 141 23.04 -8.36 4.04
C ASN A 141 24.57 -8.37 3.84
N ASN A 142 25.07 -7.39 3.08
CA ASN A 142 26.50 -7.04 2.95
C ASN A 142 26.87 -5.94 3.97
N TYR A 143 28.04 -6.07 4.61
CA TYR A 143 28.46 -5.50 5.91
C TYR A 143 28.35 -3.97 6.14
N ILE A 144 28.17 -3.13 5.12
CA ILE A 144 28.03 -1.66 5.27
C ILE A 144 26.55 -1.20 5.28
N TRP A 145 25.65 -2.05 4.78
CA TRP A 145 24.21 -1.78 4.62
C TRP A 145 23.34 -2.27 5.80
N TYR A 146 23.94 -3.06 6.71
CA TYR A 146 23.27 -3.72 7.84
C TYR A 146 22.50 -2.78 8.78
N GLY A 147 22.97 -1.54 8.98
CA GLY A 147 22.35 -0.62 9.91
C GLY A 147 21.02 -0.05 9.41
N LEU A 148 21.06 0.69 8.29
CA LEU A 148 19.87 1.39 7.79
C LEU A 148 18.94 0.47 7.00
N TYR A 149 19.47 -0.15 5.95
CA TYR A 149 18.67 -0.91 5.00
C TYR A 149 18.27 -2.28 5.59
N GLY A 150 19.13 -2.88 6.41
CA GLY A 150 18.75 -4.04 7.22
C GLY A 150 17.55 -3.74 8.12
N ASN A 151 17.57 -2.64 8.87
CA ASN A 151 16.44 -2.23 9.72
C ASN A 151 15.19 -1.89 8.91
N LEU A 152 15.35 -1.18 7.78
CA LEU A 152 14.26 -0.88 6.85
C LEU A 152 13.61 -2.16 6.33
N TYR A 153 14.37 -3.11 5.79
CA TYR A 153 13.81 -4.33 5.21
C TYR A 153 13.16 -5.22 6.24
N LYS A 154 13.76 -5.34 7.44
CA LYS A 154 13.14 -6.08 8.56
C LYS A 154 11.83 -5.43 8.98
N LYS A 155 11.79 -4.10 9.11
CA LYS A 155 10.57 -3.39 9.46
C LYS A 155 9.51 -3.52 8.37
N MET A 156 9.87 -3.34 7.10
CA MET A 156 8.97 -3.55 5.96
C MET A 156 8.42 -4.99 5.93
N MET A 157 9.25 -6.00 6.20
CA MET A 157 8.82 -7.39 6.33
C MET A 157 7.77 -7.56 7.42
N ILE A 158 8.01 -7.00 8.62
CA ILE A 158 7.07 -7.03 9.75
C ILE A 158 5.75 -6.32 9.39
N GLU A 159 5.81 -5.13 8.80
CA GLU A 159 4.61 -4.38 8.42
C GLU A 159 3.76 -5.16 7.40
N HIS A 160 4.39 -5.82 6.42
CA HIS A 160 3.66 -6.68 5.47
C HIS A 160 3.02 -7.87 6.17
N TYR A 161 3.73 -8.52 7.10
CA TYR A 161 3.21 -9.63 7.88
C TYR A 161 1.98 -9.21 8.71
N VAL A 162 2.10 -8.12 9.48
CA VAL A 162 1.00 -7.58 10.30
C VAL A 162 -0.18 -7.17 9.43
N PHE A 163 0.06 -6.58 8.26
CA PHE A 163 -1.01 -6.23 7.34
C PHE A 163 -1.78 -7.47 6.86
N ILE A 164 -1.09 -8.54 6.48
CA ILE A 164 -1.71 -9.78 6.01
C ILE A 164 -2.56 -10.42 7.12
N ILE A 165 -2.02 -10.56 8.33
CA ILE A 165 -2.73 -11.27 9.40
C ILE A 165 -3.85 -10.43 10.02
N SER A 166 -3.60 -9.13 10.28
CA SER A 166 -4.49 -8.30 11.10
C SER A 166 -5.41 -7.42 10.27
N LYS A 167 -4.99 -7.02 9.06
CA LYS A 167 -5.76 -6.08 8.22
C LYS A 167 -6.47 -6.81 7.09
N MET A 168 -5.87 -7.86 6.55
CA MET A 168 -6.52 -8.76 5.59
C MET A 168 -7.18 -9.98 6.23
N ASN A 169 -7.07 -10.14 7.57
CA ASN A 169 -7.63 -11.27 8.31
C ASN A 169 -7.22 -12.64 7.72
N TYR A 170 -5.97 -12.76 7.26
CA TYR A 170 -5.47 -13.96 6.59
C TYR A 170 -4.35 -14.65 7.37
N VAL A 171 -4.54 -15.93 7.65
CA VAL A 171 -3.50 -16.78 8.26
C VAL A 171 -2.63 -17.38 7.16
N LEU A 172 -1.33 -17.06 7.18
CA LEU A 172 -0.34 -17.62 6.26
C LEU A 172 -0.22 -19.13 6.43
N LYS A 173 -0.15 -19.86 5.31
CA LYS A 173 -0.06 -21.33 5.30
C LYS A 173 1.21 -21.75 4.57
N LYS A 174 1.68 -22.98 4.83
CA LYS A 174 2.79 -23.60 4.07
C LYS A 174 2.59 -23.53 2.55
N LYS A 175 1.36 -23.71 2.07
CA LYS A 175 1.00 -23.60 0.64
C LYS A 175 1.31 -22.23 0.05
N ASP A 176 1.26 -21.16 0.83
CA ASP A 176 1.61 -19.83 0.36
C ASP A 176 3.09 -19.71 -0.02
N PHE A 177 3.93 -20.66 0.43
CA PHE A 177 5.37 -20.76 0.15
C PHE A 177 5.74 -21.94 -0.75
N GLU A 178 4.77 -22.58 -1.41
CA GLU A 178 5.02 -23.70 -2.31
C GLU A 178 6.00 -23.30 -3.43
N GLY A 179 7.10 -24.06 -3.57
CA GLY A 179 8.22 -23.78 -4.48
C GLY A 179 9.24 -22.76 -3.96
N GLU A 180 9.02 -22.18 -2.78
CA GLU A 180 9.90 -21.22 -2.11
C GLU A 180 10.06 -21.57 -0.61
N GLU A 181 10.06 -22.86 -0.26
CA GLU A 181 10.02 -23.35 1.13
C GLU A 181 11.22 -22.89 1.97
N HIS A 182 12.37 -22.65 1.34
CA HIS A 182 13.56 -22.09 1.97
C HIS A 182 13.31 -20.74 2.64
N LEU A 183 12.29 -19.99 2.21
CA LEU A 183 11.90 -18.72 2.83
C LEU A 183 11.33 -18.91 4.23
N ILE A 184 10.75 -20.07 4.54
CA ILE A 184 10.26 -20.38 5.89
C ILE A 184 11.45 -20.47 6.87
N GLY A 185 12.52 -21.17 6.48
CA GLY A 185 13.75 -21.24 7.28
C GLY A 185 14.43 -19.87 7.45
N MET A 186 14.45 -19.07 6.39
CA MET A 186 14.91 -17.67 6.44
C MET A 186 14.08 -16.80 7.38
N LEU A 187 12.77 -17.00 7.42
CA LEU A 187 11.86 -16.28 8.31
C LEU A 187 12.10 -16.69 9.77
N GLN A 188 12.22 -18.01 10.04
CA GLN A 188 12.54 -18.54 11.36
C GLN A 188 13.88 -18.04 11.89
N HIS A 189 14.86 -17.79 11.01
CA HIS A 189 16.13 -17.20 11.43
C HIS A 189 16.03 -15.71 11.81
N LEU A 190 15.08 -14.99 11.22
CA LEU A 190 14.88 -13.56 11.46
C LEU A 190 14.03 -13.25 12.71
N PHE A 191 13.26 -14.21 13.22
CA PHE A 191 12.35 -14.04 14.35
C PHE A 191 12.60 -15.06 15.47
N THR A 192 12.36 -14.67 16.71
CA THR A 192 12.35 -15.57 17.88
C THR A 192 10.92 -16.07 18.10
N GLU A 193 10.73 -17.39 18.17
CA GLU A 193 9.55 -18.23 18.52
C GLU A 193 8.09 -17.73 18.32
N GLU A 194 7.73 -16.46 18.56
CA GLU A 194 6.36 -15.91 18.54
C GLU A 194 5.64 -15.96 17.19
N LEU A 195 6.35 -16.20 16.09
CA LEU A 195 5.77 -16.37 14.74
C LEU A 195 5.56 -17.84 14.33
N ILE A 196 6.18 -18.77 15.05
CA ILE A 196 6.32 -20.17 14.65
C ILE A 196 5.01 -20.93 14.82
N GLU A 197 4.19 -20.59 15.82
CA GLU A 197 2.90 -21.26 16.06
C GLU A 197 1.85 -21.00 14.97
N ILE A 198 2.06 -20.03 14.06
CA ILE A 198 1.07 -19.65 13.03
C ILE A 198 1.29 -20.40 11.70
N ILE A 199 2.49 -20.96 11.46
CA ILE A 199 2.85 -21.59 10.17
C ILE A 199 2.90 -23.13 10.26
N GLU A 200 2.86 -23.72 11.46
CA GLU A 200 2.80 -25.17 11.65
C GLU A 200 1.46 -25.79 11.21
#